data_AF-A0A062X8P1-F1
#
_entry.id   AF-A0A062X8P1-F1
#
_cell.length_a   1.000
_cell.length_b   1.000
_cell.length_c   1.000
_cell.angle_alpha   90.00
_cell.angle_beta   90.00
_cell.angle_gamma   90.00
#
_symmetry.space_group_name_H-M   'P 1'
#
loop_
_entity.id
_entity.type
_entity.pdbx_description
1 polymer ?
#
loop_
_entity_poly.entity_id
_entity_poly.type
_entity_poly.pdbx_seq_one_letter_code
_entity_poly.pdbx_strand_id
1 'polypeptide(L)'
;MPKRDVVPVGNGGSLVPRETAREMVQINGEVMRNQAAVRGVSSVTEYALSEAAYLTRMRNQLEAAVPDATEALALIANTATMSIARIVHRFGSEVS
;
A
#
# COMPACT_ATOMS: atom_id res chain seq x y z
N MET A 1 8.37 15.15 -49.62
CA MET A 1 8.68 15.59 -48.25
C MET A 1 7.88 14.72 -47.28
N PRO A 2 8.49 13.83 -46.49
CA PRO A 2 7.73 13.01 -45.56
C PRO A 2 7.21 13.88 -44.41
N LYS A 3 5.92 13.75 -44.10
CA LYS A 3 5.25 14.46 -43.01
C LYS A 3 5.90 14.05 -41.68
N ARG A 4 6.26 15.05 -40.89
CA ARG A 4 6.94 14.93 -39.60
C ARG A 4 6.10 14.10 -38.60
N ASP A 5 6.49 12.85 -38.36
CA ASP A 5 5.94 11.96 -37.31
C ASP A 5 6.48 12.33 -35.92
N VAL A 6 6.54 13.62 -35.62
CA VAL A 6 7.02 14.14 -34.34
C VAL A 6 5.96 15.05 -33.71
N VAL A 7 5.89 15.03 -32.39
CA VAL A 7 4.96 15.81 -31.58
C VAL A 7 5.73 16.65 -30.55
N PRO A 8 5.24 17.85 -30.21
CA PRO A 8 5.84 18.66 -29.16
C PRO A 8 5.57 18.05 -27.78
N VAL A 9 6.57 18.07 -26.91
CA VAL A 9 6.45 17.68 -25.49
C VAL A 9 6.80 18.86 -24.59
N GLY A 10 5.88 19.20 -23.70
CA GLY A 10 6.03 20.27 -22.70
C GLY A 10 6.02 21.70 -23.27
N ASN A 11 6.26 22.70 -22.41
CA ASN A 11 6.31 24.12 -22.77
C ASN A 11 7.60 24.56 -23.49
N GLY A 12 8.51 23.63 -23.81
CA GLY A 12 9.88 23.92 -24.27
C GLY A 12 10.17 23.69 -25.76
N GLY A 13 9.17 23.32 -26.58
CA GLY A 13 9.33 23.21 -28.04
C GLY A 13 10.13 22.00 -28.57
N SER A 14 10.54 21.07 -27.70
CA SER A 14 11.22 19.84 -28.12
C SER A 14 10.25 18.90 -28.85
N LEU A 15 10.63 18.50 -30.07
CA LEU A 15 9.87 17.56 -30.89
C LEU A 15 10.41 16.15 -30.69
N VAL A 16 9.54 15.22 -30.28
CA VAL A 16 9.88 13.80 -30.14
C VAL A 16 9.05 12.97 -31.10
N PRO A 17 9.53 11.78 -31.52
CA PRO A 17 8.72 10.85 -32.31
C PRO A 17 7.39 10.53 -31.63
N ARG A 18 6.33 10.39 -32.41
CA ARG A 18 4.99 10.04 -31.90
C ARG A 18 4.99 8.73 -31.09
N GLU A 19 5.82 7.77 -31.48
CA GLU A 19 5.99 6.51 -30.76
C GLU A 19 6.56 6.76 -29.37
N THR A 20 7.65 7.54 -29.27
CA THR A 20 8.24 7.96 -28.00
C THR A 20 7.23 8.68 -27.11
N ALA A 21 6.41 9.58 -27.68
CA ALA A 21 5.36 10.26 -26.89
C ALA A 21 4.29 9.29 -26.37
N ARG A 22 3.90 8.27 -27.15
CA ARG A 22 2.97 7.23 -26.70
C ARG A 22 3.56 6.39 -25.58
N GLU A 23 4.82 5.97 -25.72
CA GLU A 23 5.55 5.24 -24.68
C GLU A 23 5.66 6.07 -23.40
N MET A 24 5.97 7.36 -23.49
CA MET A 24 6.02 8.26 -22.33
C MET A 24 4.67 8.37 -21.60
N VAL A 25 3.55 8.45 -22.34
CA VAL A 25 2.21 8.46 -21.73
C VAL A 25 1.92 7.13 -21.04
N GLN A 26 2.29 6.01 -21.66
CA GLN A 26 2.11 4.69 -21.09
C GLN A 26 2.93 4.52 -19.80
N ILE A 27 4.22 4.86 -19.84
CA ILE A 27 5.13 4.80 -18.68
C ILE A 27 4.61 5.71 -17.55
N ASN A 28 4.17 6.92 -17.86
CA ASN A 28 3.61 7.81 -16.85
C ASN A 28 2.35 7.22 -16.21
N GLY A 29 1.48 6.59 -17.00
CA GLY A 29 0.31 5.87 -16.48
C GLY A 29 0.68 4.72 -15.56
N GLU A 30 1.72 3.94 -15.91
CA GLU A 30 2.25 2.85 -15.08
C GLU A 30 2.87 3.38 -13.77
N VAL A 31 3.66 4.45 -13.82
CA VAL A 31 4.26 5.09 -12.65
C VAL A 31 3.17 5.61 -11.70
N MET A 32 2.12 6.25 -12.22
CA MET A 32 1.00 6.74 -11.41
C MET A 32 0.24 5.59 -10.74
N ARG A 33 0.00 4.48 -11.45
CA ARG A 33 -0.62 3.28 -10.86
C ARG A 33 0.26 2.69 -9.75
N ASN A 34 1.55 2.57 -9.99
CA ASN A 34 2.49 2.06 -8.99
C ASN A 34 2.54 2.94 -7.74
N GLN A 35 2.53 4.27 -7.90
CA GLN A 35 2.46 5.19 -6.76
C GLN A 35 1.16 5.07 -5.97
N ALA A 36 0.02 4.88 -6.65
CA ALA A 36 -1.26 4.67 -5.99
C ALA A 36 -1.28 3.34 -5.22
N ALA A 37 -0.75 2.26 -5.80
CA ALA A 37 -0.58 0.96 -5.17
C ALA A 37 0.28 1.06 -3.89
N VAL A 38 1.45 1.68 -3.98
CA VAL A 38 2.35 1.89 -2.82
C VAL A 38 1.65 2.68 -1.71
N ARG A 39 0.96 3.79 -2.04
CA ARG A 39 0.22 4.57 -1.04
C ARG A 39 -0.89 3.78 -0.38
N GLY A 40 -1.62 2.97 -1.15
CA GLY A 40 -2.66 2.08 -0.63
C GLY A 40 -2.08 1.08 0.38
N VAL A 41 -0.99 0.40 0.01
CA VAL A 41 -0.30 -0.55 0.90
C VAL A 41 0.22 0.13 2.16
N SER A 42 0.83 1.31 2.06
CA SER A 42 1.29 2.07 3.22
C SER A 42 0.14 2.42 4.17
N SER A 43 -0.97 2.97 3.65
CA SER A 43 -2.12 3.36 4.47
C SER A 43 -2.76 2.17 5.20
N VAL A 44 -2.92 1.03 4.52
CA VAL A 44 -3.44 -0.20 5.13
C VAL A 44 -2.49 -0.74 6.19
N THR A 45 -1.17 -0.67 5.94
CA THR A 45 -0.15 -1.10 6.90
C THR A 45 -0.16 -0.21 8.16
N GLU A 46 -0.25 1.10 8.00
CA GLU A 46 -0.34 2.04 9.13
C GLU A 46 -1.57 1.78 10.00
N TYR A 47 -2.73 1.58 9.37
CA TYR A 47 -3.96 1.24 10.08
C TYR A 47 -3.81 -0.08 10.87
N ALA A 48 -3.26 -1.11 10.23
CA ALA A 48 -3.04 -2.42 10.85
C ALA A 48 -2.08 -2.36 12.06
N LEU A 49 -1.01 -1.56 11.96
CA LEU A 49 -0.09 -1.33 13.07
C LEU A 49 -0.78 -0.64 14.24
N SER A 50 -1.62 0.35 13.97
CA SER A 50 -2.43 1.03 15.00
C SER A 50 -3.35 0.04 15.72
N GLU A 51 -4.01 -0.83 14.98
CA GLU A 51 -4.92 -1.85 15.53
C GLU A 51 -4.17 -2.88 16.39
N ALA A 52 -3.02 -3.37 15.93
CA ALA A 52 -2.18 -4.28 16.70
C ALA A 52 -1.68 -3.64 18.02
N ALA A 53 -1.34 -2.35 17.97
CA ALA A 53 -0.96 -1.60 19.17
C ALA A 53 -2.14 -1.42 20.12
N TYR A 54 -3.35 -1.19 19.60
CA TYR A 54 -4.57 -1.12 20.41
C TYR A 54 -4.87 -2.45 21.10
N LEU A 55 -4.84 -3.58 20.36
CA LEU A 55 -5.05 -4.92 20.91
C LEU A 55 -4.04 -5.25 22.02
N THR A 56 -2.77 -4.87 21.83
CA THR A 56 -1.74 -5.05 22.85
C THR A 56 -2.03 -4.25 24.12
N ARG A 57 -2.45 -2.98 24.00
CA ARG A 57 -2.84 -2.16 25.16
C ARG A 57 -4.04 -2.74 25.89
N MET A 58 -5.07 -3.16 25.15
CA MET A 58 -6.28 -3.75 25.70
C MET A 58 -5.98 -5.07 26.41
N ARG A 59 -5.11 -5.93 25.84
CA ARG A 59 -4.63 -7.15 26.51
C ARG A 59 -4.04 -6.81 27.87
N ASN A 60 -3.08 -5.88 27.94
CA ASN A 60 -2.43 -5.52 29.20
C ASN A 60 -3.42 -4.99 30.25
N GLN A 61 -4.44 -4.23 29.82
CA GLN A 61 -5.49 -3.74 30.72
C GLN A 61 -6.38 -4.87 31.25
N LEU A 62 -6.73 -5.82 30.39
CA LEU A 62 -7.57 -6.97 30.76
C LEU A 62 -6.81 -7.98 31.63
N GLU A 63 -5.53 -8.22 31.35
CA GLU A 63 -4.65 -9.05 32.19
C GLU A 63 -4.54 -8.50 33.62
N ALA A 64 -4.45 -7.17 33.76
CA ALA A 64 -4.44 -6.53 35.07
C ALA A 64 -5.78 -6.66 35.82
N ALA A 65 -6.91 -6.71 35.10
CA ALA A 65 -8.24 -6.83 35.68
C ALA A 65 -8.63 -8.29 35.98
N VAL A 66 -8.15 -9.24 35.18
CA VAL A 66 -8.48 -10.67 35.29
C VAL A 66 -7.21 -11.51 35.09
N PRO A 67 -6.38 -11.67 36.15
CA PRO A 67 -5.10 -12.38 36.05
C PRO A 67 -5.24 -13.84 35.58
N ASP A 68 -6.32 -14.51 35.97
CA ASP A 68 -6.59 -15.91 35.62
C ASP A 68 -6.87 -16.12 34.12
N ALA A 69 -7.20 -15.06 33.39
CA ALA A 69 -7.48 -15.11 31.95
C ALA A 69 -6.27 -14.78 31.07
N THR A 70 -5.09 -14.54 31.65
CA THR A 70 -3.89 -14.03 30.94
C THR A 70 -3.52 -14.87 29.71
N GLU A 71 -3.49 -16.19 29.84
CA GLU A 71 -3.11 -17.07 28.72
C GLU A 71 -4.13 -17.04 27.58
N ALA A 72 -5.42 -17.01 27.91
CA ALA A 72 -6.50 -16.88 26.93
C ALA A 72 -6.46 -15.51 26.23
N LEU A 73 -6.23 -14.43 26.99
CA LEU A 73 -6.09 -13.08 26.44
C LEU A 73 -4.88 -12.95 25.52
N ALA A 74 -3.75 -13.56 25.90
CA ALA A 74 -2.55 -13.62 25.06
C ALA A 74 -2.82 -14.37 23.75
N LEU A 75 -3.50 -15.51 23.80
CA LEU A 75 -3.86 -16.29 22.61
C LEU A 75 -4.77 -15.49 21.67
N ILE A 76 -5.78 -14.81 22.21
CA ILE A 76 -6.70 -13.96 21.43
C ILE A 76 -5.94 -12.82 20.76
N ALA A 77 -5.13 -12.08 21.50
CA ALA A 77 -4.37 -10.93 20.97
C ALA A 77 -3.38 -11.36 19.87
N ASN A 78 -2.67 -12.47 20.08
CA ASN A 78 -1.74 -13.02 19.10
C ASN A 78 -2.47 -13.50 17.83
N THR A 79 -3.59 -14.20 17.99
CA THR A 79 -4.39 -14.70 16.86
C THR A 79 -4.97 -13.56 16.03
N ALA A 80 -5.49 -12.52 16.69
CA ALA A 80 -6.00 -11.32 16.04
C ALA A 80 -4.90 -10.58 15.28
N THR A 81 -3.74 -10.36 15.92
CA THR A 81 -2.57 -9.71 15.29
C THR A 81 -2.10 -10.49 14.06
N MET A 82 -2.04 -11.82 14.15
CA MET A 82 -1.65 -12.67 13.03
C MET A 82 -2.69 -12.70 11.91
N SER A 83 -3.98 -12.55 12.23
CA SER A 83 -5.04 -12.39 11.23
C SER A 83 -4.88 -11.06 10.47
N ILE A 84 -4.66 -9.97 11.21
CA ILE A 84 -4.39 -8.64 10.64
C ILE A 84 -3.18 -8.69 9.70
N ALA A 85 -2.06 -9.28 10.16
CA ALA A 85 -0.85 -9.41 9.34
C ALA A 85 -1.10 -10.17 8.03
N ARG A 86 -1.89 -11.25 8.08
CA ARG A 86 -2.27 -12.03 6.89
C ARG A 86 -3.13 -11.21 5.92
N ILE A 87 -4.08 -10.43 6.42
CA ILE A 87 -4.94 -9.56 5.60
C ILE A 87 -4.10 -8.49 4.90
N VAL A 88 -3.20 -7.82 5.64
CA VAL A 88 -2.29 -6.80 5.08
C VAL A 88 -1.37 -7.40 4.02
N HIS A 89 -0.79 -8.57 4.30
CA HIS A 89 0.05 -9.27 3.33
C HIS A 89 -0.71 -9.62 2.05
N ARG A 90 -1.93 -10.15 2.20
CA ARG A 90 -2.80 -10.47 1.06
C ARG A 90 -3.14 -9.22 0.25
N PHE A 91 -3.53 -8.13 0.91
CA PHE A 91 -3.79 -6.85 0.25
C PHE A 91 -2.57 -6.36 -0.54
N GLY A 92 -1.38 -6.39 0.07
CA GLY A 92 -0.13 -6.04 -0.59
C GLY A 92 0.15 -6.90 -1.83
N SER A 93 -0.17 -8.19 -1.78
CA SER A 93 0.00 -9.12 -2.91
C SER A 93 -1.03 -8.97 -4.03
N GLU A 94 -2.24 -8.47 -3.72
CA GLU A 94 -3.31 -8.27 -4.71
C GLU A 94 -3.17 -6.92 -5.44
N VAL A 95 -2.50 -5.95 -4.81
CA VAL A 95 -2.36 -4.57 -5.31
C VAL A 95 -1.03 -4.34 -6.04
N SER A 96 -0.02 -5.19 -5.82
CA SER A 96 1.29 -5.14 -6.50
C SER A 96 1.30 -6.01 -7.74
#